data_AF-A0A812WAL2-F1
#
_entry.id   AF-A0A812WAL2-F1
#
_cell.length_a   1.000
_cell.length_b   1.000
_cell.length_c   1.000
_cell.angle_alpha   90.00
_cell.angle_beta   90.00
_cell.angle_gamma   90.00
#
_symmetry.space_group_name_H-M   'P 1'
#
loop_
_entity.id
_entity.type
_entity.pdbx_description
1 polymer ?
#
loop_
_entity_poly.entity_id
_entity_poly.type
_entity_poly.pdbx_seq_one_letter_code
_entity_poly.pdbx_strand_id
1 'polypeptide(L)'
;METMGKLIQMKVLISGLRGLGVEVAKNLILAGPAMVILHDDSIAEQRDLGANFYLTEQDVGSRTRAEASLKQLSELNPYVSVRTHQGPLTEELLSGVSLVVFSETSQSELLRWNEVCRTRNPPVGFIAADCFGLASSVFVDFGESFTCRDKDGEEPRSAIVSGVTLESPGTVHTHQDRRHGFNDGDWVVFREVQGMTQLNDGKPRQIKVTGTPSGLRVDVPGFDDMGSFYMELSGRSALGHKVQFVAIHGTPAIFRIPAHPRTPSCWIPALQGLVQLCWTFVTLSPRRTAMTGVEEYSNAFSLQGKRRFRRGCRVYPYTEHREAP
;
A
#
# COMPACT_ATOMS: atom_id res chain seq x y z
N MET A 1 10.24 1.08 -14.52
CA MET A 1 11.29 2.10 -14.35
C MET A 1 10.78 3.38 -13.68
N GLU A 2 9.62 3.92 -14.07
CA GLU A 2 9.13 5.20 -13.52
C GLU A 2 8.97 5.22 -11.99
N THR A 3 8.49 4.13 -11.38
CA THR A 3 8.35 3.99 -9.92
C THR A 3 9.70 4.07 -9.19
N MET A 4 10.72 3.38 -9.70
CA MET A 4 12.05 3.38 -9.09
C MET A 4 12.74 4.74 -9.21
N GLY A 5 12.53 5.45 -10.32
CA GLY A 5 13.05 6.82 -10.50
C GLY A 5 12.50 7.80 -9.46
N LYS A 6 11.24 7.66 -9.05
CA LYS A 6 10.66 8.46 -7.95
C LYS A 6 11.17 8.02 -6.57
N LEU A 7 11.31 6.72 -6.37
CA LEU A 7 11.77 6.14 -5.10
C LEU A 7 13.16 6.67 -4.72
N ILE A 8 14.13 6.63 -5.64
CA ILE A 8 15.51 7.06 -5.37
C ILE A 8 15.67 8.57 -5.13
N GLN A 9 14.62 9.36 -5.34
CA GLN A 9 14.60 10.80 -5.03
C GLN A 9 13.87 11.09 -3.71
N MET A 10 13.14 10.11 -3.18
CA MET A 10 12.30 10.25 -2.00
C MET A 10 13.15 10.43 -0.76
N LYS A 11 12.81 11.42 0.07
CA LYS A 11 13.41 11.60 1.39
C LYS A 11 12.33 11.33 2.44
N VAL A 12 12.63 10.49 3.42
CA VAL A 12 11.66 10.07 4.44
C VAL A 12 12.15 10.49 5.82
N LEU A 13 11.26 11.03 6.64
CA LEU A 13 11.48 11.24 8.07
C LEU A 13 10.66 10.22 8.86
N ILE A 14 11.27 9.57 9.85
CA ILE A 14 10.60 8.63 10.75
C ILE A 14 10.75 9.17 12.17
N SER A 15 9.63 9.46 12.83
CA SER A 15 9.57 9.97 14.20
C SER A 15 9.06 8.90 15.14
N GLY A 16 9.88 8.49 16.09
CA GLY A 16 9.67 7.36 17.00
C GLY A 16 10.41 6.10 16.53
N LEU A 17 11.31 5.58 17.35
CA LEU A 17 12.26 4.50 17.02
C LEU A 17 12.22 3.35 18.06
N ARG A 18 11.06 3.00 18.62
CA ARG A 18 10.89 1.64 19.20
C ARG A 18 10.74 0.60 18.09
N GLY A 19 10.18 -0.57 18.40
CA GLY A 19 10.10 -1.70 17.47
C GLY A 19 9.39 -1.40 16.14
N LEU A 20 8.28 -0.67 16.15
CA LEU A 20 7.58 -0.33 14.92
C LEU A 20 8.41 0.62 14.04
N GLY A 21 8.89 1.72 14.62
CA GLY A 21 9.65 2.74 13.89
C GLY A 21 10.94 2.20 13.29
N VAL A 22 11.69 1.38 14.04
CA VAL A 22 12.94 0.79 13.56
C VAL A 22 12.72 -0.22 12.43
N GLU A 23 11.62 -0.94 12.48
CA GLU A 23 11.23 -1.90 11.46
C GLU A 23 10.76 -1.21 10.18
N VAL A 24 10.03 -0.10 10.29
CA VAL A 24 9.74 0.78 9.16
C VAL A 24 11.03 1.33 8.55
N ALA A 25 11.97 1.80 9.38
CA ALA A 25 13.26 2.31 8.91
C ALA A 25 14.05 1.24 8.14
N LYS A 26 14.18 0.04 8.69
CA LYS A 26 14.86 -1.09 8.03
C LYS A 26 14.30 -1.36 6.64
N ASN A 27 12.98 -1.53 6.54
CA ASN A 27 12.35 -1.91 5.26
C ASN A 27 12.39 -0.76 4.23
N LEU A 28 12.28 0.49 4.68
CA LEU A 28 12.46 1.64 3.79
C LEU A 28 13.90 1.72 3.27
N ILE A 29 14.91 1.58 4.13
CA ILE A 29 16.32 1.63 3.70
C ILE A 29 16.63 0.51 2.71
N LEU A 30 16.12 -0.70 2.94
CA LEU A 30 16.24 -1.81 1.98
C LEU A 30 15.53 -1.52 0.64
N ALA A 31 14.43 -0.78 0.65
CA ALA A 31 13.74 -0.36 -0.58
C ALA A 31 14.53 0.69 -1.39
N GLY A 32 15.43 1.45 -0.77
CA GLY A 32 16.36 2.34 -1.47
C GLY A 32 15.84 3.75 -1.80
N PRO A 33 15.25 4.52 -0.86
CA PRO A 33 15.00 5.94 -1.03
C PRO A 33 16.30 6.75 -1.09
N ALA A 34 16.23 8.03 -1.45
CA ALA A 34 17.40 8.92 -1.39
C ALA A 34 17.96 9.03 0.04
N MET A 35 17.06 9.17 1.01
CA MET A 35 17.42 9.47 2.40
C MET A 35 16.36 9.00 3.38
N VAL A 36 16.81 8.53 4.54
CA VAL A 36 15.98 8.28 5.73
C VAL A 36 16.54 9.07 6.90
N ILE A 37 15.69 9.91 7.49
CA ILE A 37 15.99 10.71 8.68
C ILE A 37 15.30 10.04 9.87
N LEU A 38 16.06 9.71 10.91
CA LEU A 38 15.58 9.09 12.14
C LEU A 38 15.43 10.17 13.21
N HIS A 39 14.26 10.27 13.82
CA HIS A 39 13.99 11.22 14.90
C HIS A 39 13.41 10.48 16.11
N ASP A 40 14.18 10.40 17.18
CA ASP A 40 13.73 9.96 18.51
C ASP A 40 14.78 10.32 19.54
N ASP A 41 14.57 11.44 20.23
CA ASP A 41 15.46 11.96 21.28
C ASP A 41 15.31 11.22 22.61
N SER A 42 14.39 10.26 22.71
CA SER A 42 14.22 9.52 23.95
C SER A 42 15.44 8.63 24.19
N ILE A 43 15.96 8.67 25.41
CA ILE A 43 17.00 7.74 25.86
C ILE A 43 16.45 6.32 25.80
N ALA A 44 17.28 5.39 25.31
CA ALA A 44 16.93 3.98 25.26
C ALA A 44 16.68 3.42 26.67
N GLU A 45 15.56 2.73 26.84
CA GLU A 45 15.17 2.09 28.11
C GLU A 45 15.20 0.55 27.99
N GLN A 46 15.26 -0.14 29.12
CA GLN A 46 15.26 -1.61 29.17
C GLN A 46 14.08 -2.24 28.40
N ARG A 47 12.90 -1.60 28.41
CA ARG A 47 11.70 -2.05 27.70
C ARG A 47 11.84 -1.99 26.18
N ASP A 48 12.73 -1.15 25.65
CA ASP A 48 12.90 -0.95 24.22
C ASP A 48 13.67 -2.13 23.59
N LEU A 49 14.56 -2.79 24.36
CA LEU A 49 15.36 -3.94 23.91
C LEU A 49 14.52 -5.13 23.39
N GLY A 50 13.30 -5.28 23.90
CA GLY A 50 12.42 -6.38 23.49
C GLY A 50 11.81 -6.21 22.10
N ALA A 51 11.89 -5.00 21.54
CA ALA A 51 11.18 -4.64 20.31
C ALA A 51 12.09 -3.97 19.27
N ASN A 52 13.06 -3.15 19.71
CA ASN A 52 14.07 -2.58 18.83
C ASN A 52 15.32 -3.47 18.84
N PHE A 53 15.47 -4.26 17.78
CA PHE A 53 16.53 -5.26 17.60
C PHE A 53 17.92 -4.68 17.27
N TYR A 54 18.06 -3.35 17.16
CA TYR A 54 19.35 -2.67 17.03
C TYR A 54 19.89 -2.14 18.36
N LEU A 55 19.05 -2.03 19.39
CA LEU A 55 19.50 -1.61 20.72
C LEU A 55 20.24 -2.76 21.43
N THR A 56 21.29 -2.41 22.15
CA THR A 56 22.00 -3.32 23.05
C THR A 56 21.86 -2.86 24.50
N GLU A 57 22.15 -3.74 25.46
CA GLU A 57 22.15 -3.37 26.88
C GLU A 57 23.09 -2.19 27.20
N GLN A 58 24.12 -1.96 26.38
CA GLN A 58 25.07 -0.85 26.55
C GLN A 58 24.48 0.51 26.15
N ASP A 59 23.46 0.53 25.28
CA ASP A 59 22.80 1.76 24.83
C ASP A 59 21.78 2.27 25.85
N VAL A 60 21.30 1.39 26.75
CA VAL A 60 20.29 1.72 27.75
C VAL A 60 20.82 2.80 28.71
N GLY A 61 20.07 3.90 28.83
CA GLY A 61 20.44 5.03 29.69
C GLY A 61 21.60 5.90 29.16
N SER A 62 22.23 5.53 28.04
CA SER A 62 23.44 6.20 27.53
C SER A 62 23.23 6.94 26.22
N ARG A 63 22.39 6.42 25.32
CA ARG A 63 22.17 6.97 23.97
C ARG A 63 20.69 7.10 23.66
N THR A 64 20.34 8.00 22.74
CA THR A 64 18.98 8.05 22.23
C THR A 64 18.69 6.84 21.34
N ARG A 65 17.41 6.45 21.22
CA ARG A 65 17.02 5.32 20.35
C ARG A 65 17.43 5.53 18.89
N ALA A 66 17.36 6.77 18.40
CA ALA A 66 17.78 7.12 17.04
C ALA A 66 19.30 6.98 16.87
N GLU A 67 20.10 7.49 17.81
CA GLU A 67 21.56 7.37 17.77
C GLU A 67 22.02 5.91 17.84
N ALA A 68 21.46 5.14 18.78
CA ALA A 68 21.81 3.73 18.99
C ALA A 68 21.56 2.89 17.73
N SER A 69 20.46 3.16 17.02
CA SER A 69 20.08 2.43 15.81
C SER A 69 20.83 2.87 14.54
N LEU A 70 21.44 4.07 14.53
CA LEU A 70 21.97 4.71 13.32
C LEU A 70 22.98 3.85 12.56
N LYS A 71 23.98 3.31 13.27
CA LYS A 71 25.10 2.60 12.63
C LYS A 71 24.59 1.40 11.82
N GLN A 72 23.84 0.52 12.46
CA GLN A 72 23.36 -0.72 11.85
C GLN A 72 22.33 -0.44 10.74
N LEU A 73 21.45 0.55 10.93
CA LEU A 73 20.53 0.98 9.87
C LEU A 73 21.28 1.51 8.63
N SER A 74 22.37 2.25 8.82
CA SER A 74 23.18 2.79 7.72
C SER A 74 23.92 1.71 6.92
N GLU A 75 24.23 0.57 7.55
CA GLU A 75 24.94 -0.55 6.92
C GLU A 75 24.02 -1.38 5.99
N LEU A 76 22.70 -1.24 6.09
CA LEU A 76 21.74 -2.02 5.29
C LEU A 76 21.79 -1.71 3.80
N ASN A 77 22.04 -0.45 3.42
CA ASN A 77 22.07 -0.04 2.03
C ASN A 77 22.98 1.18 1.82
N PRO A 78 24.17 1.02 1.21
CA PRO A 78 25.13 2.11 1.03
C PRO A 78 24.66 3.21 0.07
N TYR A 79 23.59 2.97 -0.69
CA TYR A 79 23.00 3.97 -1.60
C TYR A 79 21.99 4.90 -0.92
N VAL A 80 21.60 4.61 0.33
CA VAL A 80 20.64 5.42 1.09
C VAL A 80 21.40 6.26 2.11
N SER A 81 21.17 7.58 2.11
CA SER A 81 21.69 8.44 3.17
C SER A 81 20.85 8.27 4.42
N VAL A 82 21.41 7.70 5.49
CA VAL A 82 20.74 7.56 6.79
C VAL A 82 21.35 8.55 7.78
N ARG A 83 20.50 9.36 8.44
CA ARG A 83 20.95 10.35 9.43
C ARG A 83 19.97 10.49 10.58
N THR A 84 20.43 10.99 11.71
CA THR A 84 19.58 11.35 12.84
C THR A 84 19.26 12.84 12.84
N HIS A 85 18.05 13.20 13.28
CA HIS A 85 17.69 14.56 13.67
C HIS A 85 17.54 14.61 15.18
N GLN A 86 18.22 15.58 15.81
CA GLN A 86 18.11 15.84 17.25
C GLN A 86 17.36 17.14 17.51
N GLY A 87 16.65 17.16 18.62
CA GLY A 87 15.81 18.27 19.02
C GLY A 87 14.42 18.20 18.38
N PRO A 88 13.59 19.23 18.65
CA PRO A 88 12.20 19.23 18.23
C PRO A 88 12.08 19.16 16.71
N LEU A 89 10.99 18.54 16.26
CA LEU A 89 10.57 18.62 14.87
C LEU A 89 10.20 20.07 14.53
N THR A 90 10.66 20.51 13.36
CA THR A 90 10.33 21.84 12.84
C THR A 90 9.68 21.73 11.47
N GLU A 91 8.94 22.77 11.14
CA GLU A 91 8.27 22.92 9.86
C GLU A 91 9.25 22.93 8.66
N GLU A 92 10.46 23.45 8.87
CA GLU A 92 11.54 23.48 7.89
C GLU A 92 12.07 22.07 7.60
N LEU A 93 12.21 21.24 8.63
CA LEU A 93 12.62 19.85 8.47
C LEU A 93 11.60 19.07 7.63
N LEU A 94 10.31 19.23 7.94
CA LEU A 94 9.23 18.59 7.20
C LEU A 94 9.16 19.06 5.74
N SER A 95 9.47 20.34 5.48
CA SER A 95 9.53 20.89 4.12
C SER A 95 10.65 20.27 3.28
N GLY A 96 11.67 19.68 3.91
CA GLY A 96 12.80 19.03 3.24
C GLY A 96 12.57 17.57 2.86
N VAL A 97 11.42 16.98 3.21
CA VAL A 97 11.13 15.55 2.99
C VAL A 97 9.88 15.34 2.13
N SER A 98 9.76 14.16 1.54
CA SER A 98 8.63 13.75 0.70
C SER A 98 7.55 13.00 1.49
N LEU A 99 7.95 12.35 2.59
CA LEU A 99 7.11 11.50 3.41
C LEU A 99 7.55 11.61 4.87
N VAL A 100 6.58 11.69 5.78
CA VAL A 100 6.80 11.53 7.22
C VAL A 100 6.06 10.29 7.72
N VAL A 101 6.69 9.56 8.63
CA VAL A 101 6.09 8.45 9.36
C VAL A 101 6.19 8.75 10.84
N PHE A 102 5.05 8.83 11.52
CA PHE A 102 4.97 8.99 12.97
C PHE A 102 4.58 7.67 13.63
N SER A 103 5.29 7.32 14.69
CA SER A 103 4.85 6.36 15.69
C SER A 103 4.97 6.99 17.08
N GLU A 104 4.22 6.46 18.03
CA GLU A 104 4.30 6.81 19.46
C GLU A 104 4.08 8.30 19.74
N THR A 105 3.27 8.94 18.89
CA THR A 105 3.02 10.38 18.93
C THR A 105 1.60 10.63 19.37
N SER A 106 1.39 11.62 20.25
CA SER A 106 0.05 11.94 20.75
C SER A 106 -0.87 12.37 19.62
N GLN A 107 -2.16 12.07 19.75
CA GLN A 107 -3.15 12.40 18.73
C GLN A 107 -3.17 13.91 18.38
N SER A 108 -2.98 14.79 19.37
CA SER A 108 -2.94 16.23 19.15
C SER A 108 -1.76 16.64 18.27
N GLU A 109 -0.58 16.04 18.47
CA GLU A 109 0.59 16.30 17.63
C GLU A 109 0.43 15.68 16.25
N LEU A 110 -0.16 14.48 16.14
CA LEU A 110 -0.48 13.88 14.83
C LEU A 110 -1.39 14.77 13.99
N LEU A 111 -2.45 15.33 14.59
CA LEU A 111 -3.35 16.27 13.91
C LEU A 111 -2.61 17.53 13.45
N ARG A 112 -1.78 18.09 14.33
CA ARG A 112 -0.97 19.27 14.02
C ARG A 112 -0.01 19.02 12.86
N TRP A 113 0.78 17.95 12.93
CA TRP A 113 1.77 17.63 11.90
C TRP A 113 1.14 17.21 10.57
N ASN A 114 -0.01 16.52 10.60
CA ASN A 114 -0.74 16.20 9.37
C ASN A 114 -1.24 17.47 8.66
N GLU A 115 -1.76 18.46 9.41
CA GLU A 115 -2.16 19.74 8.83
C GLU A 115 -0.97 20.50 8.22
N VAL A 116 0.16 20.51 8.91
CA VAL A 116 1.40 21.05 8.37
C VAL A 116 1.81 20.34 7.07
N CYS A 117 1.68 19.02 6.97
CA CYS A 117 2.02 18.27 5.76
C CYS A 117 1.11 18.62 4.56
N ARG A 118 -0.18 18.83 4.80
CA ARG A 118 -1.17 19.20 3.78
C ARG A 118 -0.95 20.59 3.20
N THR A 119 -0.53 21.54 4.03
CA THR A 119 -0.33 22.94 3.63
C THR A 119 0.94 23.19 2.80
N ARG A 120 1.83 22.19 2.68
CA ARG A 120 3.04 22.29 1.85
C ARG A 120 2.73 22.22 0.36
N ASN A 121 3.63 22.78 -0.43
CA ASN A 121 3.58 22.71 -1.89
C ASN A 121 4.95 22.28 -2.45
N PRO A 122 5.12 21.02 -2.92
CA PRO A 122 4.11 19.96 -2.94
C PRO A 122 3.73 19.47 -1.52
N PRO A 123 2.54 18.87 -1.34
CA PRO A 123 2.16 18.25 -0.07
C PRO A 123 3.14 17.15 0.32
N VAL A 124 3.41 17.05 1.62
CA VAL A 124 4.24 15.97 2.18
C VAL A 124 3.32 14.79 2.49
N GLY A 125 3.70 13.58 2.09
CA GLY A 125 2.96 12.39 2.48
C GLY A 125 3.04 12.18 3.99
N PHE A 126 1.94 11.77 4.62
CA PHE A 126 1.85 11.56 6.06
C PHE A 126 1.36 10.15 6.36
N ILE A 127 2.07 9.45 7.23
CA ILE A 127 1.68 8.15 7.78
C ILE A 127 1.78 8.24 9.30
N ALA A 128 0.76 7.78 10.00
CA ALA A 128 0.83 7.53 11.44
C ALA A 128 0.53 6.05 11.69
N ALA A 129 1.39 5.38 12.46
CA ALA A 129 1.20 3.98 12.78
C ALA A 129 1.60 3.70 14.23
N ASP A 130 0.81 2.89 14.91
CA ASP A 130 1.05 2.51 16.31
C ASP A 130 0.67 1.05 16.57
N CYS A 131 1.38 0.44 17.52
CA CYS A 131 1.10 -0.91 18.03
C CYS A 131 0.86 -0.87 19.53
N PHE A 132 -0.29 -1.36 19.96
CA PHE A 132 -0.74 -1.48 21.36
C PHE A 132 -0.87 -2.97 21.71
N GLY A 133 0.27 -3.66 21.85
CA GLY A 133 0.29 -5.11 22.06
C GLY A 133 -0.24 -5.86 20.83
N LEU A 134 -1.43 -6.46 20.95
CA LEU A 134 -2.07 -7.22 19.87
C LEU A 134 -2.91 -6.38 18.91
N ALA A 135 -3.13 -5.10 19.24
CA ALA A 135 -3.86 -4.17 18.39
C ALA A 135 -2.88 -3.23 17.69
N SER A 136 -3.22 -2.81 16.47
CA SER A 136 -2.47 -1.78 15.75
C SER A 136 -3.41 -0.82 15.04
N SER A 137 -2.89 0.36 14.70
CA SER A 137 -3.56 1.35 13.87
C SER A 137 -2.58 1.87 12.84
N VAL A 138 -3.07 2.08 11.61
CA VAL A 138 -2.34 2.75 10.54
C VAL A 138 -3.27 3.78 9.92
N PHE A 139 -2.78 5.00 9.77
CA PHE A 139 -3.42 6.11 9.10
C PHE A 139 -2.49 6.62 8.00
N VAL A 140 -3.06 6.98 6.85
CA VAL A 140 -2.32 7.43 5.67
C VAL A 140 -3.03 8.62 5.06
N ASP A 141 -2.27 9.67 4.77
CA ASP A 141 -2.73 10.87 4.09
C ASP A 141 -1.66 11.33 3.09
N PHE A 142 -1.95 11.18 1.80
CA PHE A 142 -1.06 11.63 0.72
C PHE A 142 -1.57 12.90 0.02
N GLY A 143 -2.56 13.57 0.62
CA GLY A 143 -3.22 14.74 0.06
C GLY A 143 -4.23 14.41 -1.05
N GLU A 144 -5.07 15.39 -1.38
CA GLU A 144 -6.20 15.22 -2.31
C GLU A 144 -5.81 15.02 -3.78
N SER A 145 -4.55 15.32 -4.12
CA SER A 145 -4.03 15.21 -5.47
C SER A 145 -3.20 13.95 -5.70
N PHE A 146 -3.11 13.06 -4.69
CA PHE A 146 -2.43 11.78 -4.86
C PHE A 146 -3.08 10.95 -5.97
N THR A 147 -2.26 10.48 -6.91
CA THR A 147 -2.71 9.67 -8.05
C THR A 147 -2.05 8.30 -7.99
N CYS A 148 -2.88 7.28 -7.82
CA CYS A 148 -2.46 5.88 -7.94
C CYS A 148 -2.47 5.49 -9.43
N ARG A 149 -1.29 5.17 -9.98
CA ARG A 149 -1.12 4.78 -11.39
C ARG A 149 -1.22 3.28 -11.63
N ASP A 150 -1.06 2.50 -10.58
CA ASP A 150 -1.12 1.05 -10.57
C ASP A 150 -1.71 0.64 -9.22
N LYS A 151 -2.89 0.00 -9.26
CA LYS A 151 -3.72 -0.29 -8.08
C LYS A 151 -3.45 -1.66 -7.49
N ASP A 152 -2.97 -2.60 -8.31
CA ASP A 152 -2.90 -4.02 -7.97
C ASP A 152 -1.49 -4.58 -8.16
N GLY A 153 -0.61 -3.92 -8.92
CA GLY A 153 0.73 -4.42 -9.20
C GLY A 153 0.71 -5.67 -10.09
N GLU A 154 -0.43 -6.01 -10.69
CA GLU A 154 -0.58 -7.18 -11.53
C GLU A 154 -0.03 -6.90 -12.94
N GLU A 155 0.48 -7.94 -13.59
CA GLU A 155 0.93 -7.79 -14.97
C GLU A 155 -0.24 -7.42 -15.89
N PRO A 156 -0.06 -6.46 -16.81
CA PRO A 156 -1.07 -6.11 -17.81
C PRO A 156 -1.51 -7.35 -18.58
N ARG A 157 -2.83 -7.55 -18.69
CA ARG A 157 -3.41 -8.71 -19.38
C ARG A 157 -3.46 -8.47 -20.88
N SER A 158 -3.21 -9.50 -21.68
CA SER A 158 -3.43 -9.47 -23.12
C SER A 158 -4.40 -10.56 -23.59
N ALA A 159 -5.13 -10.28 -24.66
CA ALA A 159 -6.08 -11.21 -25.26
C ALA A 159 -6.18 -11.00 -26.77
N ILE A 160 -6.30 -12.06 -27.56
CA ILE A 160 -6.39 -11.94 -29.02
C ILE A 160 -7.80 -11.52 -29.43
N VAL A 161 -7.98 -10.45 -30.20
CA VAL A 161 -9.22 -10.08 -30.88
C VAL A 161 -9.50 -11.05 -32.02
N SER A 162 -10.71 -11.55 -32.08
CA SER A 162 -11.26 -12.37 -33.17
C SER A 162 -12.20 -11.58 -34.08
N GLY A 163 -12.86 -10.52 -33.56
CA GLY A 163 -13.73 -9.66 -34.34
C GLY A 163 -14.23 -8.45 -33.55
N VAL A 164 -14.71 -7.44 -34.26
CA VAL A 164 -15.29 -6.21 -33.67
C VAL A 164 -16.60 -5.90 -34.38
N THR A 165 -17.67 -5.65 -33.64
CA THR A 165 -18.97 -5.25 -34.21
C THR A 165 -19.03 -3.75 -34.48
N LEU A 166 -19.77 -3.38 -35.53
CA LEU A 166 -19.94 -2.00 -36.02
C LEU A 166 -21.05 -1.22 -35.30
N GLU A 167 -21.29 -1.53 -34.02
CA GLU A 167 -22.31 -0.86 -33.22
C GLU A 167 -21.71 0.27 -32.37
N SER A 168 -22.52 1.20 -31.88
CA SER A 168 -22.09 2.21 -30.91
C SER A 168 -22.91 2.07 -29.62
N PRO A 169 -22.32 1.59 -28.50
CA PRO A 169 -20.96 1.04 -28.36
C PRO A 169 -20.84 -0.38 -28.90
N GLY A 170 -19.71 -0.67 -29.55
CA GLY A 170 -19.40 -1.91 -30.26
C GLY A 170 -18.93 -3.02 -29.32
N THR A 171 -18.92 -4.25 -29.83
CA THR A 171 -18.49 -5.45 -29.10
C THR A 171 -17.25 -6.04 -29.75
N VAL A 172 -16.19 -6.14 -28.96
CA VAL A 172 -14.94 -6.82 -29.30
C VAL A 172 -15.03 -8.25 -28.82
N HIS A 173 -14.91 -9.20 -29.74
CA HIS A 173 -14.87 -10.61 -29.44
C HIS A 173 -13.42 -11.06 -29.35
N THR A 174 -13.06 -11.73 -28.27
CA THR A 174 -11.74 -12.35 -28.07
C THR A 174 -11.74 -13.81 -28.52
N HIS A 175 -10.56 -14.33 -28.86
CA HIS A 175 -10.39 -15.70 -29.34
C HIS A 175 -10.90 -16.73 -28.32
N GLN A 176 -11.66 -17.72 -28.79
CA GLN A 176 -12.51 -18.58 -27.95
C GLN A 176 -11.75 -19.47 -26.96
N ASP A 177 -10.49 -19.79 -27.25
CA ASP A 177 -9.70 -20.75 -26.46
C ASP A 177 -9.20 -20.20 -25.12
N ARG A 178 -9.28 -18.89 -24.88
CA ARG A 178 -8.81 -18.27 -23.63
C ARG A 178 -9.81 -17.24 -23.11
N ARG A 179 -10.12 -17.32 -21.81
CA ARG A 179 -10.84 -16.23 -21.13
C ARG A 179 -9.98 -14.98 -21.17
N HIS A 180 -10.55 -13.86 -21.58
CA HIS A 180 -9.85 -12.57 -21.70
C HIS A 180 -9.32 -12.05 -20.34
N GLY A 181 -9.89 -12.50 -19.22
CA GLY A 181 -9.44 -12.15 -17.89
C GLY A 181 -9.80 -10.73 -17.45
N PHE A 182 -10.18 -9.80 -18.33
CA PHE A 182 -10.61 -8.45 -17.92
C PHE A 182 -11.86 -8.40 -17.05
N ASN A 183 -12.00 -7.30 -16.30
CA ASN A 183 -13.14 -6.92 -15.48
C ASN A 183 -13.87 -5.68 -16.04
N ASP A 184 -15.09 -5.45 -15.55
CA ASP A 184 -15.84 -4.23 -15.85
C ASP A 184 -15.07 -2.98 -15.38
N GLY A 185 -14.91 -2.02 -16.29
CA GLY A 185 -14.24 -0.75 -16.02
C GLY A 185 -12.73 -0.76 -16.25
N ASP A 186 -12.15 -1.89 -16.67
CA ASP A 186 -10.76 -1.98 -17.11
C ASP A 186 -10.51 -1.10 -18.34
N TRP A 187 -9.25 -0.71 -18.56
CA TRP A 187 -8.84 0.12 -19.69
C TRP A 187 -7.95 -0.70 -20.62
N VAL A 188 -8.31 -0.75 -21.91
CA VAL A 188 -7.57 -1.49 -22.92
C VAL A 188 -7.02 -0.57 -23.99
N VAL A 189 -5.89 -0.95 -24.56
CA VAL A 189 -5.33 -0.33 -25.76
C VAL A 189 -5.31 -1.38 -26.86
N PHE A 190 -5.77 -0.99 -28.04
CA PHE A 190 -5.75 -1.85 -29.21
C PHE A 190 -4.48 -1.61 -30.02
N ARG A 191 -3.92 -2.68 -30.57
CA ARG A 191 -2.78 -2.64 -31.47
C ARG A 191 -3.01 -3.61 -32.61
N GLU A 192 -2.48 -3.27 -33.77
CA GLU A 192 -2.48 -4.13 -34.95
C GLU A 192 -3.89 -4.52 -35.44
N VAL A 193 -4.88 -3.65 -35.18
CA VAL A 193 -6.24 -3.75 -35.71
C VAL A 193 -6.26 -3.53 -37.21
N GLN A 194 -6.58 -4.59 -37.95
CA GLN A 194 -6.83 -4.52 -39.39
C GLN A 194 -8.33 -4.33 -39.66
N GLY A 195 -8.68 -3.67 -40.75
CA GLY A 195 -10.03 -3.18 -40.98
C GLY A 195 -10.27 -1.89 -40.19
N MET A 196 -10.44 -1.98 -38.87
CA MET A 196 -10.74 -0.83 -38.00
C MET A 196 -9.49 -0.09 -37.47
N THR A 197 -8.63 0.38 -38.38
CA THR A 197 -7.31 0.93 -38.04
C THR A 197 -7.35 2.13 -37.09
N GLN A 198 -8.48 2.83 -36.98
CA GLN A 198 -8.69 3.95 -36.04
C GLN A 198 -8.58 3.51 -34.58
N LEU A 199 -8.76 2.22 -34.27
CA LEU A 199 -8.53 1.67 -32.94
C LEU A 199 -7.03 1.60 -32.56
N ASN A 200 -6.12 1.64 -33.53
CA ASN A 200 -4.67 1.59 -33.29
C ASN A 200 -4.07 2.94 -32.88
N ASP A 201 -4.90 3.88 -32.42
CA ASP A 201 -4.49 5.23 -32.01
C ASP A 201 -3.67 5.26 -30.70
N GLY A 202 -3.49 4.11 -30.06
CA GLY A 202 -2.78 3.97 -28.80
C GLY A 202 -3.54 4.58 -27.61
N LYS A 203 -4.80 5.01 -27.80
CA LYS A 203 -5.60 5.64 -26.75
C LYS A 203 -6.26 4.57 -25.88
N PRO A 204 -6.14 4.65 -24.55
CA PRO A 204 -6.87 3.76 -23.65
C PRO A 204 -8.38 3.95 -23.78
N ARG A 205 -9.12 2.84 -23.82
CA ARG A 205 -10.58 2.81 -23.89
C ARG A 205 -11.13 1.94 -22.77
N GLN A 206 -12.18 2.41 -22.10
CA GLN A 206 -12.80 1.66 -21.01
C GLN A 206 -13.69 0.56 -21.56
N ILE A 207 -13.57 -0.65 -21.01
CA ILE A 207 -14.36 -1.82 -21.41
C ILE A 207 -15.42 -2.20 -20.38
N LYS A 208 -16.48 -2.82 -20.88
CA LYS A 208 -17.49 -3.51 -20.09
C LYS A 208 -17.58 -4.96 -20.55
N VAL A 209 -17.34 -5.90 -19.64
CA VAL A 209 -17.43 -7.34 -19.92
C VAL A 209 -18.89 -7.68 -20.23
N THR A 210 -19.09 -8.37 -21.34
CA THR A 210 -20.43 -8.85 -21.71
C THR A 210 -20.75 -10.13 -20.92
N GLY A 211 -22.01 -10.58 -20.93
CA GLY A 211 -22.39 -11.86 -20.33
C GLY A 211 -21.72 -13.09 -20.98
N THR A 212 -20.96 -12.90 -22.07
CA THR A 212 -20.22 -13.96 -22.76
C THR A 212 -18.75 -13.97 -22.35
N PRO A 213 -18.10 -15.16 -22.24
CA PRO A 213 -16.69 -15.25 -21.81
C PRO A 213 -15.66 -14.61 -22.75
N SER A 214 -16.10 -14.18 -23.95
CA SER A 214 -15.24 -13.64 -25.00
C SER A 214 -15.59 -12.21 -25.40
N GLY A 215 -16.74 -11.67 -25.01
CA GLY A 215 -17.22 -10.37 -25.49
C GLY A 215 -16.89 -9.22 -24.53
N LEU A 216 -16.34 -8.14 -25.07
CA LEU A 216 -16.02 -6.90 -24.38
C LEU A 216 -16.70 -5.74 -25.11
N ARG A 217 -17.55 -4.98 -24.43
CA ARG A 217 -18.18 -3.79 -25.01
C ARG A 217 -17.25 -2.60 -24.84
N VAL A 218 -16.99 -1.88 -25.93
CA VAL A 218 -16.08 -0.73 -25.95
C VAL A 218 -16.62 0.34 -26.90
N ASP A 219 -16.25 1.60 -26.66
CA ASP A 219 -16.54 2.66 -27.61
C ASP A 219 -15.62 2.55 -28.84
N VAL A 220 -16.22 2.20 -29.97
CA VAL A 220 -15.54 2.02 -31.26
C VAL A 220 -15.78 3.25 -32.14
N PRO A 221 -14.76 3.77 -32.83
CA PRO A 221 -14.94 4.82 -33.82
C PRO A 221 -15.94 4.37 -34.91
N GLY A 222 -16.75 5.30 -35.42
CA GLY A 222 -17.59 5.05 -36.60
C GLY A 222 -16.74 4.60 -37.78
N PHE A 223 -17.26 3.69 -38.60
CA PHE A 223 -16.51 3.01 -39.64
C PHE A 223 -17.31 2.92 -40.95
N ASP A 224 -16.61 3.03 -42.09
CA ASP A 224 -17.19 3.13 -43.44
C ASP A 224 -17.06 1.83 -44.29
N ASP A 225 -16.47 0.74 -43.79
CA ASP A 225 -16.31 -0.51 -44.58
C ASP A 225 -16.34 -1.84 -43.79
N MET A 226 -16.69 -2.96 -44.43
CA MET A 226 -16.88 -4.25 -43.73
C MET A 226 -15.69 -5.19 -43.93
N GLY A 227 -14.90 -5.43 -42.88
CA GLY A 227 -13.85 -6.46 -42.88
C GLY A 227 -13.49 -6.93 -41.48
N SER A 228 -13.57 -8.24 -41.22
CA SER A 228 -13.42 -8.88 -39.91
C SER A 228 -12.14 -9.73 -39.85
N PHE A 229 -11.08 -9.35 -39.11
CA PHE A 229 -9.90 -10.21 -38.89
C PHE A 229 -9.11 -9.94 -37.58
N TYR A 230 -8.29 -10.93 -37.21
CA TYR A 230 -7.51 -11.24 -35.98
C TYR A 230 -6.58 -10.15 -35.41
N MET A 231 -6.39 -10.06 -34.08
CA MET A 231 -5.42 -9.11 -33.46
C MET A 231 -5.06 -9.42 -31.99
N GLU A 232 -4.26 -8.58 -31.33
CA GLU A 232 -3.90 -8.64 -29.91
C GLU A 232 -4.37 -7.39 -29.13
N LEU A 233 -5.15 -7.58 -28.07
CA LEU A 233 -5.49 -6.60 -27.04
C LEU A 233 -4.41 -6.62 -25.98
N SER A 234 -3.93 -5.46 -25.56
CA SER A 234 -3.16 -5.32 -24.32
C SER A 234 -3.87 -4.30 -23.44
N GLY A 235 -4.30 -4.73 -22.25
CA GLY A 235 -5.03 -3.91 -21.30
C GLY A 235 -4.29 -3.76 -19.99
N ARG A 236 -4.45 -2.58 -19.37
CA ARG A 236 -3.97 -2.30 -18.02
C ARG A 236 -5.18 -2.11 -17.11
N SER A 237 -5.08 -2.63 -15.90
CA SER A 237 -5.84 -2.10 -14.77
C SER A 237 -5.33 -0.69 -14.49
N ALA A 238 -6.27 0.27 -14.39
CA ALA A 238 -6.11 1.67 -13.98
C ALA A 238 -5.56 2.70 -15.00
N LEU A 239 -6.46 3.59 -15.44
CA LEU A 239 -6.14 5.02 -15.54
C LEU A 239 -6.56 5.69 -14.21
N GLY A 240 -5.71 6.59 -13.73
CA GLY A 240 -5.68 7.09 -12.37
C GLY A 240 -7.03 7.52 -11.82
N HIS A 241 -7.36 6.98 -10.65
CA HIS A 241 -8.36 7.57 -9.78
C HIS A 241 -7.61 8.33 -8.69
N LYS A 242 -8.09 9.55 -8.36
CA LYS A 242 -7.84 10.13 -7.05
C LYS A 242 -8.40 9.15 -6.03
N VAL A 243 -7.52 8.52 -5.25
CA VAL A 243 -7.96 7.81 -4.06
C VAL A 243 -8.16 8.89 -3.01
N GLN A 244 -9.39 9.34 -2.83
CA GLN A 244 -9.76 10.06 -1.61
C GLN A 244 -9.68 9.05 -0.48
N PHE A 245 -8.56 9.05 0.25
CA PHE A 245 -8.56 8.53 1.60
C PHE A 245 -9.49 9.42 2.40
N VAL A 246 -10.53 8.83 2.99
CA VAL A 246 -11.53 9.57 3.77
C VAL A 246 -10.79 10.26 4.91
N ALA A 247 -10.67 11.59 4.83
CA ALA A 247 -10.45 12.42 5.99
C ALA A 247 -11.69 12.25 6.88
N ILE A 248 -11.58 11.46 7.95
CA ILE A 248 -12.60 11.43 8.99
C ILE A 248 -12.40 12.72 9.79
N HIS A 249 -13.05 13.79 9.35
CA HIS A 249 -13.34 14.92 10.23
C HIS A 249 -14.33 14.44 11.29
N GLY A 250 -13.88 14.41 12.53
CA GLY A 250 -14.71 14.17 13.70
C GLY A 250 -14.76 12.70 14.13
N THR A 251 -14.19 12.44 15.31
CA THR A 251 -14.21 11.19 16.10
C THR A 251 -13.47 9.97 15.53
N PRO A 252 -12.64 9.27 16.36
CA PRO A 252 -11.81 8.16 15.90
C PRO A 252 -12.67 6.94 15.58
N ALA A 253 -12.76 6.59 14.30
CA ALA A 253 -13.12 5.24 13.90
C ALA A 253 -11.91 4.33 14.18
N ILE A 254 -11.95 3.62 15.30
CA ILE A 254 -11.03 2.51 15.56
C ILE A 254 -11.32 1.44 14.50
N PHE A 255 -10.45 1.32 13.49
CA PHE A 255 -10.43 0.15 12.63
C PHE A 255 -9.89 -1.03 13.44
N ARG A 256 -10.77 -1.70 14.19
CA ARG A 256 -10.51 -3.06 14.68
C ARG A 256 -10.48 -3.96 13.45
N ILE A 257 -9.30 -4.35 12.99
CA ILE A 257 -9.15 -5.47 12.06
C ILE A 257 -9.52 -6.73 12.86
N PRO A 258 -10.68 -7.38 12.63
CA PRO A 258 -10.96 -8.65 13.27
C PRO A 258 -10.02 -9.66 12.62
N ALA A 259 -9.32 -10.46 13.42
CA ALA A 259 -8.62 -11.63 12.93
C ALA A 259 -9.66 -12.64 12.42
N HIS A 260 -10.01 -12.56 11.13
CA HIS A 260 -10.73 -13.64 10.45
C HIS A 260 -10.33 -13.69 8.96
N PRO A 261 -9.96 -14.87 8.44
CA PRO A 261 -9.52 -15.00 7.05
C PRO A 261 -10.73 -14.91 6.10
N ARG A 262 -10.56 -14.11 5.05
CA ARG A 262 -11.33 -14.03 3.77
C ARG A 262 -12.07 -12.69 3.55
N THR A 263 -11.36 -11.73 2.98
CA THR A 263 -11.88 -10.76 1.98
C THR A 263 -10.79 -10.47 0.94
N PRO A 264 -11.15 -10.29 -0.34
CA PRO A 264 -10.20 -10.22 -1.44
C PRO A 264 -9.47 -8.88 -1.50
N SER A 265 -8.27 -9.00 -2.00
CA SER A 265 -7.13 -8.11 -1.93
C SER A 265 -7.23 -6.85 -2.81
N CYS A 266 -7.20 -5.67 -2.18
CA CYS A 266 -6.80 -4.41 -2.82
C CYS A 266 -5.58 -3.89 -2.02
N TRP A 267 -4.36 -4.22 -2.45
CA TRP A 267 -3.15 -4.00 -1.65
C TRP A 267 -2.11 -3.24 -2.44
N ILE A 268 -1.69 -2.09 -1.91
CA ILE A 268 -0.54 -1.32 -2.38
C ILE A 268 0.72 -2.02 -1.82
N PRO A 269 1.77 -2.31 -2.63
CA PRO A 269 2.95 -3.05 -2.18
C PRO A 269 3.69 -2.45 -0.97
N ALA A 270 3.67 -1.12 -0.80
CA ALA A 270 4.27 -0.44 0.36
C ALA A 270 3.47 -0.66 1.67
N LEU A 271 2.15 -0.82 1.56
CA LEU A 271 1.26 -1.20 2.67
C LEU A 271 1.37 -2.70 2.98
N GLN A 272 1.73 -3.52 2.00
CA GLN A 272 2.03 -4.94 2.21
C GLN A 272 3.20 -5.09 3.18
N GLY A 273 4.24 -4.26 3.08
CA GLY A 273 5.28 -4.15 4.11
C GLY A 273 4.67 -3.83 5.48
N LEU A 274 4.05 -2.66 5.66
CA LEU A 274 3.49 -2.20 6.95
C LEU A 274 2.45 -3.13 7.60
N VAL A 275 1.61 -3.80 6.80
CA VAL A 275 0.58 -4.71 7.30
C VAL A 275 1.13 -6.12 7.54
N GLN A 276 2.02 -6.62 6.68
CA GLN A 276 2.79 -7.85 6.96
C GLN A 276 3.63 -7.65 8.23
N LEU A 277 4.13 -6.44 8.50
CA LEU A 277 4.87 -6.08 9.70
C LEU A 277 4.01 -6.11 10.96
N CYS A 278 2.80 -5.53 10.92
CA CYS A 278 1.85 -5.67 12.02
C CYS A 278 1.50 -7.15 12.28
N TRP A 279 1.40 -7.96 11.21
CA TRP A 279 1.06 -9.39 11.33
C TRP A 279 2.24 -10.25 11.83
N THR A 280 3.47 -9.91 11.44
CA THR A 280 4.71 -10.57 11.88
C THR A 280 4.98 -10.26 13.35
N PHE A 281 4.72 -9.02 13.81
CA PHE A 281 4.86 -8.64 15.23
C PHE A 281 3.86 -9.35 16.15
N VAL A 282 2.64 -9.62 15.66
CA VAL A 282 1.60 -10.37 16.39
C VAL A 282 1.91 -11.88 16.44
N THR A 283 2.62 -12.42 15.45
CA THR A 283 2.89 -13.87 15.33
C THR A 283 4.25 -14.32 15.87
N LEU A 284 5.24 -13.41 15.97
CA LEU A 284 6.61 -13.70 16.43
C LEU A 284 6.96 -13.03 17.77
N SER A 285 6.02 -12.97 18.73
CA SER A 285 6.38 -12.76 20.13
C SER A 285 6.90 -14.08 20.72
N PRO A 286 8.20 -14.26 21.00
CA PRO A 286 8.69 -15.51 21.56
C PRO A 286 8.48 -15.49 23.07
N ARG A 287 7.51 -16.26 23.56
CA ARG A 287 7.71 -16.92 24.86
C ARG A 287 8.87 -17.90 24.67
N ARG A 288 10.07 -17.49 25.12
CA ARG A 288 11.18 -18.42 25.34
C ARG A 288 10.75 -19.42 26.40
N THR A 289 10.40 -20.62 25.95
CA THR A 289 10.67 -21.85 26.69
C THR A 289 11.28 -22.82 25.69
N ALA A 290 12.45 -23.33 26.06
CA ALA A 290 13.34 -24.13 25.25
C ALA A 290 12.66 -25.33 24.60
N MET A 291 12.97 -25.58 23.32
CA MET A 291 13.46 -26.88 22.87
C MET A 291 14.04 -26.76 21.45
N THR A 292 15.12 -27.50 21.26
CA THR A 292 15.96 -27.71 20.07
C THR A 292 15.19 -28.15 18.82
N GLY A 293 15.61 -27.72 17.64
CA GLY A 293 15.24 -28.34 16.36
C GLY A 293 15.17 -27.35 15.20
N VAL A 294 16.21 -27.34 14.38
CA VAL A 294 16.21 -26.74 13.04
C VAL A 294 15.40 -27.65 12.13
N GLU A 295 14.41 -27.14 11.39
CA GLU A 295 14.01 -27.70 10.09
C GLU A 295 13.09 -26.76 9.28
N GLU A 296 13.38 -26.68 7.99
CA GLU A 296 12.68 -25.93 6.94
C GLU A 296 11.28 -26.48 6.69
N TYR A 297 10.29 -25.62 6.43
CA TYR A 297 9.12 -26.02 5.64
C TYR A 297 8.64 -24.91 4.72
N SER A 298 9.02 -25.07 3.45
CA SER A 298 8.39 -24.47 2.29
C SER A 298 7.33 -25.43 1.74
N ASN A 299 6.25 -24.88 1.17
CA ASN A 299 5.21 -25.53 0.36
C ASN A 299 4.29 -26.59 1.02
N ALA A 300 3.03 -26.18 1.28
CA ALA A 300 1.82 -26.91 0.90
C ALA A 300 0.58 -26.18 1.44
N PHE A 301 -0.38 -25.81 0.57
CA PHE A 301 -1.77 -26.26 0.69
C PHE A 301 -2.60 -25.67 -0.45
N SER A 302 -2.87 -26.55 -1.42
CA SER A 302 -3.93 -26.38 -2.42
C SER A 302 -5.17 -27.16 -1.97
N LEU A 303 -6.34 -26.65 -2.38
CA LEU A 303 -7.64 -27.34 -2.56
C LEU A 303 -8.28 -28.04 -1.34
N GLN A 304 -9.41 -27.49 -0.87
CA GLN A 304 -10.72 -28.18 -0.85
C GLN A 304 -11.85 -27.31 -0.20
N GLY A 305 -13.06 -27.42 -0.74
CA GLY A 305 -14.30 -27.32 0.05
C GLY A 305 -15.08 -26.00 0.06
N LYS A 306 -16.02 -25.85 -0.88
CA LYS A 306 -17.18 -24.92 -0.77
C LYS A 306 -18.22 -25.51 0.19
N ARG A 307 -18.67 -24.76 1.20
CA ARG A 307 -20.04 -24.84 1.75
C ARG A 307 -20.56 -23.44 2.12
N ARG A 308 -21.79 -23.15 1.66
CA ARG A 308 -22.56 -21.92 1.88
C ARG A 308 -23.12 -21.90 3.30
N PHE A 309 -23.11 -20.74 3.97
CA PHE A 309 -24.11 -20.37 4.99
C PHE A 309 -24.51 -18.90 4.85
N ARG A 310 -25.82 -18.64 4.94
CA ARG A 310 -26.48 -17.34 4.76
C ARG A 310 -26.56 -16.56 6.09
N ARG A 311 -26.31 -15.25 5.99
CA ARG A 311 -26.85 -14.07 6.72
C ARG A 311 -27.14 -14.12 8.23
N GLY A 312 -26.61 -13.10 8.93
CA GLY A 312 -27.22 -12.50 10.12
C GLY A 312 -26.31 -11.53 10.90
N CYS A 313 -26.10 -10.29 10.40
CA CYS A 313 -25.53 -9.21 11.22
C CYS A 313 -26.62 -8.61 12.12
N ARG A 314 -26.34 -8.44 13.41
CA ARG A 314 -27.02 -7.46 14.29
C ARG A 314 -26.01 -6.42 14.72
N VAL A 315 -26.37 -5.15 14.54
CA VAL A 315 -25.66 -3.98 15.05
C VAL A 315 -26.29 -3.65 16.40
N TYR A 316 -25.48 -3.48 17.45
CA TYR A 316 -25.94 -2.90 18.71
C TYR A 316 -25.30 -1.51 18.87
N PRO A 317 -26.08 -0.46 19.14
CA PRO A 317 -25.52 0.84 19.51
C PRO A 317 -24.96 0.77 20.94
N TYR A 318 -23.78 1.36 21.13
CA TYR A 318 -23.13 1.51 22.44
C TYR A 318 -23.76 2.69 23.17
N THR A 319 -24.37 2.45 24.33
CA THR A 319 -24.85 3.51 25.24
C THR A 319 -23.79 3.80 26.30
N GLU A 320 -23.37 5.06 26.40
CA GLU A 320 -22.50 5.55 27.47
C GLU A 320 -23.20 5.39 28.83
N HIS A 321 -22.59 4.62 29.73
CA HIS A 321 -22.91 4.69 31.15
C HIS A 321 -22.18 5.89 31.75
N ARG A 322 -22.94 6.95 32.04
CA ARG A 322 -22.55 7.97 33.01
C ARG A 322 -22.64 7.35 34.40
N GLU A 323 -21.53 7.31 35.12
CA GLU A 323 -21.56 7.13 36.57
C GLU A 323 -22.20 8.39 37.19
N ALA A 324 -23.22 8.18 38.02
CA ALA A 324 -23.82 9.18 38.89
C ALA A 324 -23.15 9.10 40.28
N PRO A 325 -23.24 10.16 41.11
CA PRO A 325 -22.15 10.74 41.88
C PRO A 325 -21.54 9.87 42.99
#